data_AF-A0A994J477-F1
#
_entry.id   AF-A0A994J477-F1
#
_cell.length_a   1.000
_cell.length_b   1.000
_cell.length_c   1.000
_cell.angle_alpha   90.00
_cell.angle_beta   90.00
_cell.angle_gamma   90.00
#
_symmetry.space_group_name_H-M   'P 1'
#
loop_
_entity.id
_entity.type
_entity.pdbx_description
1 polymer ?
#
loop_
_entity_poly.entity_id
_entity_poly.type
_entity_poly.pdbx_seq_one_letter_code
_entity_poly.pdbx_strand_id
1 'polypeptide(L)'
;MDFSKLPKILDEDKESTFGYVHGVSGPVVTACDMAGAAMYELVRVGHSELVGEIIRLEGDMATIQVYEETSGVSVGDPVLRTGKPLSVELGPGIMGAIFDGIQRPLSDISSQTQSIYIPRGVNVSALSRDIKWDFTPCKNLRVGSHITGGDIYGIVSENSLIKHKIMLPPRNRGTVTYIAPPGNYDTSASLAETDKITLEVAKLIKDDFLQQNGYTPYDRFCPFYKTVGMLSNMIAFYDMARRAVETTAQSDNKITWSIIREHMGDILYKLSSMKFKDPLKDGEAKIKSDYAQLLEDMQNAFRSLED
;
A
#
# COMPACT_ATOMS: atom_id res chain seq x y z
N MET A 1 28.98 13.46 19.53
CA MET A 1 27.60 13.32 20.02
C MET A 1 27.55 12.06 20.87
N ASP A 2 27.00 12.14 22.07
CA ASP A 2 27.02 11.04 23.03
C ASP A 2 25.81 10.12 22.78
N PHE A 3 26.04 9.06 22.00
CA PHE A 3 25.03 8.08 21.62
C PHE A 3 24.75 7.03 22.71
N SER A 4 25.36 7.17 23.90
CA SER A 4 25.20 6.24 25.03
C SER A 4 23.84 6.31 25.73
N LYS A 5 23.06 7.37 25.48
CA LYS A 5 21.75 7.62 26.11
C LYS A 5 20.56 6.96 25.42
N LEU A 6 20.77 6.26 24.31
CA LEU A 6 19.70 5.53 23.64
C LEU A 6 19.39 4.24 24.42
N PRO A 7 18.11 3.88 24.60
CA PRO A 7 17.74 2.66 25.31
C PRO A 7 18.31 1.44 24.57
N LYS A 8 19.13 0.64 25.27
CA LYS A 8 19.68 -0.63 24.79
C LYS A 8 18.94 -1.77 25.48
N ILE A 9 18.71 -2.87 24.76
CA ILE A 9 17.93 -4.03 25.25
C ILE A 9 18.75 -4.88 26.23
N LEU A 10 20.07 -4.64 26.32
CA LEU A 10 21.04 -5.39 27.12
C LEU A 10 20.74 -5.59 28.63
N ASP A 11 19.77 -4.89 29.22
CA ASP A 11 19.55 -4.92 30.68
C ASP A 11 18.51 -5.96 31.17
N GLU A 12 17.80 -6.69 30.28
CA GLU A 12 16.68 -7.56 30.69
C GLU A 12 16.84 -9.07 30.42
N ASP A 13 17.74 -9.49 29.52
CA ASP A 13 17.76 -10.88 29.01
C ASP A 13 18.88 -11.79 29.56
N LYS A 14 18.58 -13.09 29.67
CA LYS A 14 19.51 -14.11 30.20
C LYS A 14 20.67 -14.39 29.25
N GLU A 15 21.88 -14.45 29.79
CA GLU A 15 23.15 -14.73 29.10
C GLU A 15 23.13 -16.04 28.26
N SER A 16 22.33 -17.03 28.69
CA SER A 16 22.13 -18.30 27.95
C SER A 16 21.45 -18.17 26.59
N THR A 17 20.95 -16.98 26.25
CA THR A 17 20.16 -16.73 25.03
C THR A 17 21.02 -16.17 23.89
N PHE A 18 22.25 -15.76 24.19
CA PHE A 18 23.17 -15.15 23.24
C PHE A 18 23.93 -16.20 22.44
N GLY A 19 24.15 -15.92 21.16
CA GLY A 19 25.24 -16.50 20.38
C GLY A 19 26.37 -15.51 20.18
N TYR A 20 27.40 -15.91 19.44
CA TYR A 20 28.59 -15.10 19.20
C TYR A 20 28.96 -15.06 17.73
N VAL A 21 29.41 -13.90 17.25
CA VAL A 21 29.88 -13.75 15.86
C VAL A 21 31.14 -14.60 15.64
N HIS A 22 31.06 -15.55 14.73
CA HIS A 22 32.19 -16.38 14.29
C HIS A 22 32.94 -15.74 13.11
N GLY A 23 32.21 -15.09 12.19
CA GLY A 23 32.81 -14.43 11.04
C GLY A 23 31.85 -13.48 10.34
N VAL A 24 32.38 -12.47 9.66
CA VAL A 24 31.62 -11.46 8.91
C VAL A 24 32.16 -11.33 7.49
N SER A 25 31.28 -11.38 6.50
CA SER A 25 31.62 -11.20 5.08
C SER A 25 30.54 -10.32 4.41
N GLY A 26 30.85 -9.02 4.30
CA GLY A 26 29.89 -8.03 3.82
C GLY A 26 28.61 -8.02 4.68
N PRO A 27 27.41 -8.12 4.10
CA PRO A 27 26.14 -8.10 4.85
C PRO A 27 25.83 -9.43 5.57
N VAL A 28 26.61 -10.48 5.33
CA VAL A 28 26.39 -11.82 5.88
C VAL A 28 27.28 -12.03 7.10
N VAL A 29 26.66 -12.38 8.22
CA VAL A 29 27.33 -12.70 9.49
C VAL A 29 27.08 -14.16 9.83
N THR A 30 28.13 -14.88 10.19
CA THR A 30 28.02 -16.25 10.72
C THR A 30 28.18 -16.18 12.23
N ALA A 31 27.20 -16.70 12.98
CA ALA A 31 27.24 -16.78 14.43
C ALA A 31 27.27 -18.24 14.90
N CYS A 32 28.01 -18.53 15.97
CA CYS A 32 28.03 -19.81 16.66
C CYS A 32 27.28 -19.72 17.99
N ASP A 33 27.04 -20.86 18.64
CA ASP A 33 26.24 -20.97 19.85
C ASP A 33 24.79 -20.48 19.66
N MET A 34 24.22 -20.84 18.50
CA MET A 34 22.87 -20.44 18.08
C MET A 34 21.86 -21.59 18.21
N ALA A 35 22.17 -22.61 19.01
CA ALA A 35 21.29 -23.73 19.29
C ALA A 35 19.90 -23.26 19.75
N GLY A 36 18.86 -23.74 19.06
CA GLY A 36 17.46 -23.38 19.35
C GLY A 36 16.97 -22.10 18.68
N ALA A 37 17.75 -21.49 17.80
CA ALA A 37 17.26 -20.43 16.91
C ALA A 37 16.37 -21.00 15.79
N ALA A 38 15.37 -20.22 15.37
CA ALA A 38 14.49 -20.58 14.26
C ALA A 38 14.92 -19.90 12.95
N MET A 39 14.55 -20.52 11.83
CA MET A 39 14.71 -19.91 10.51
C MET A 39 13.78 -18.69 10.37
N TYR A 40 14.25 -17.62 9.71
CA TYR A 40 13.56 -16.32 9.59
C TYR A 40 13.33 -15.57 10.90
N GLU A 41 14.01 -15.99 11.97
CA GLU A 41 13.98 -15.28 13.23
C GLU A 41 14.82 -14.00 13.16
N LEU A 42 14.32 -12.94 13.79
CA LEU A 42 15.03 -11.68 13.91
C LEU A 42 16.05 -11.74 15.05
N VAL A 43 17.24 -11.23 14.80
CA VAL A 43 18.35 -11.19 15.74
C VAL A 43 18.95 -9.79 15.83
N ARG A 44 19.64 -9.50 16.92
CA ARG A 44 20.40 -8.26 17.13
C ARG A 44 21.89 -8.59 17.18
N VAL A 45 22.66 -8.07 16.24
CA VAL A 45 24.08 -8.40 16.05
C VAL A 45 24.97 -7.27 16.54
N GLY A 46 25.97 -7.59 17.36
CA GLY A 46 26.99 -6.66 17.82
C GLY A 46 26.56 -5.75 18.96
N HIS A 47 27.52 -4.99 19.47
CA HIS A 47 27.29 -4.03 20.58
C HIS A 47 26.36 -2.86 20.23
N SER A 48 26.15 -2.63 18.94
CA SER A 48 25.20 -1.64 18.42
C SER A 48 23.82 -2.26 18.13
N GLU A 49 23.59 -3.55 18.41
CA GLU A 49 22.29 -4.21 18.22
C GLU A 49 21.71 -4.06 16.79
N LEU A 50 22.56 -4.28 15.78
CA LEU A 50 22.15 -4.20 14.38
C LEU A 50 21.08 -5.25 14.08
N VAL A 51 20.00 -4.86 13.41
CA VAL A 51 18.92 -5.80 13.06
C VAL A 51 19.41 -6.76 11.97
N GLY A 52 19.24 -8.06 12.21
CA GLY A 52 19.47 -9.10 11.22
C GLY A 52 18.41 -10.20 11.25
N GLU A 53 18.44 -11.05 10.24
CA GLU A 53 17.51 -12.17 10.05
C GLU A 53 18.29 -13.46 9.79
N ILE A 54 17.91 -14.56 10.45
CA ILE A 54 18.53 -15.87 10.22
C ILE A 54 18.00 -16.47 8.92
N ILE A 55 18.90 -16.69 7.96
CA ILE A 55 18.57 -17.24 6.64
C ILE A 55 18.96 -18.72 6.47
N ARG A 56 19.90 -19.22 7.29
CA ARG A 56 20.37 -20.61 7.21
C ARG A 56 20.90 -21.09 8.56
N LEU A 57 20.69 -22.37 8.86
CA LEU A 57 21.15 -23.03 10.09
C LEU A 57 21.95 -24.29 9.71
N GLU A 58 23.16 -24.43 10.23
CA GLU A 58 24.05 -25.58 10.04
C GLU A 58 24.58 -26.06 11.40
N GLY A 59 23.91 -27.06 11.98
CA GLY A 59 24.23 -27.54 13.33
C GLY A 59 24.01 -26.45 14.36
N ASP A 60 25.10 -25.96 14.96
CA ASP A 60 25.10 -24.89 15.97
C ASP A 60 25.50 -23.51 15.40
N MET A 61 25.74 -23.43 14.08
CA MET A 61 26.03 -22.19 13.39
C MET A 61 24.80 -21.65 12.66
N ALA A 62 24.58 -20.34 12.75
CA ALA A 62 23.55 -19.62 12.02
C ALA A 62 24.18 -18.61 11.04
N THR A 63 23.70 -18.60 9.80
CA THR A 63 23.99 -17.54 8.84
C THR A 63 22.90 -16.48 8.94
N ILE A 64 23.30 -15.25 9.21
CA ILE A 64 22.45 -14.09 9.47
C ILE A 64 22.69 -13.06 8.37
N GLN A 65 21.61 -12.52 7.82
CA GLN A 65 21.65 -11.34 6.94
C GLN A 65 21.34 -10.10 7.76
N VAL A 66 22.27 -9.14 7.80
CA VAL A 66 22.10 -7.89 8.55
C VAL A 66 21.51 -6.82 7.62
N TYR A 67 20.49 -6.10 8.08
CA TYR A 67 19.81 -5.05 7.29
C TYR A 67 20.53 -3.69 7.35
N GLU A 68 21.55 -3.56 8.20
CA GLU A 68 22.40 -2.39 8.35
C GLU A 68 23.85 -2.69 7.94
N GLU A 69 24.69 -1.65 7.88
CA GLU A 69 26.11 -1.80 7.57
C GLU A 69 26.88 -2.48 8.71
N THR A 70 27.52 -3.61 8.41
CA THR A 70 28.29 -4.46 9.34
C THR A 70 29.70 -3.95 9.63
N SER A 71 30.07 -2.76 9.14
CA SER A 71 31.39 -2.17 9.34
C SER A 71 31.70 -1.97 10.83
N GLY A 72 32.74 -2.61 11.33
CA GLY A 72 33.13 -2.55 12.75
C GLY A 72 32.55 -3.65 13.64
N VAL A 73 31.76 -4.58 13.09
CA VAL A 73 31.43 -5.83 13.79
C VAL A 73 32.66 -6.73 13.83
N SER A 74 32.97 -7.25 15.01
CA SER A 74 34.15 -8.09 15.25
C SER A 74 33.77 -9.51 15.64
N VAL A 75 34.72 -10.44 15.47
CA VAL A 75 34.55 -11.83 15.93
C VAL A 75 34.48 -11.85 17.46
N GLY A 76 33.52 -12.56 18.02
CA GLY A 76 33.22 -12.60 19.45
C GLY A 76 32.15 -11.60 19.90
N ASP A 77 31.68 -10.72 19.01
CA ASP A 77 30.55 -9.83 19.31
C ASP A 77 29.27 -10.64 19.63
N PRO A 78 28.42 -10.16 20.55
CA PRO A 78 27.21 -10.88 20.94
C PRO A 78 26.12 -10.82 19.87
N VAL A 79 25.33 -11.89 19.77
CA VAL A 79 24.14 -12.00 18.92
C VAL A 79 22.95 -12.39 19.77
N LEU A 80 21.99 -11.46 19.94
CA LEU A 80 20.77 -11.70 20.72
C LEU A 80 19.65 -12.21 19.82
N ARG A 81 18.95 -13.24 20.29
CA ARG A 81 17.79 -13.87 19.63
C ARG A 81 16.48 -13.27 20.14
N THR A 82 15.56 -12.93 19.24
CA THR A 82 14.27 -12.34 19.63
C THR A 82 13.13 -13.37 19.73
N GLY A 83 13.32 -14.57 19.18
CA GLY A 83 12.32 -15.64 19.12
C GLY A 83 11.13 -15.36 18.21
N LYS A 84 11.15 -14.25 17.45
CA LYS A 84 10.06 -13.80 16.59
C LYS A 84 10.60 -13.43 15.20
N PRO A 85 9.81 -13.65 14.15
CA PRO A 85 10.17 -13.18 12.81
C PRO A 85 10.05 -11.65 12.72
N LEU A 86 10.61 -11.07 11.66
CA LEU A 86 10.39 -9.66 11.34
C LEU A 86 8.89 -9.37 11.29
N SER A 87 8.47 -8.44 12.14
CA SER A 87 7.06 -8.10 12.36
C SER A 87 6.92 -6.59 12.40
N VAL A 88 5.75 -6.09 11.99
CA VAL A 88 5.42 -4.67 12.03
C VAL A 88 4.32 -4.40 13.05
N GLU A 89 4.37 -3.22 13.68
CA GLU A 89 3.35 -2.73 14.60
C GLU A 89 2.21 -2.10 13.79
N LEU A 90 0.97 -2.57 13.98
CA LEU A 90 -0.22 -1.87 13.51
C LEU A 90 -0.98 -1.27 14.66
N GLY A 91 -1.49 -0.06 14.41
CA GLY A 91 -2.29 0.70 15.34
C GLY A 91 -2.54 2.11 14.82
N PRO A 92 -3.20 2.96 15.63
CA PRO A 92 -3.39 4.36 15.29
C PRO A 92 -2.03 5.10 15.35
N GLY A 93 -1.85 6.08 14.45
CA GLY A 93 -0.61 6.84 14.30
C GLY A 93 0.21 6.46 13.07
N ILE A 94 -0.31 5.59 12.20
CA ILE A 94 0.32 5.25 10.91
C ILE A 94 -0.02 6.30 9.85
N MET A 95 -1.25 6.84 9.88
CA MET A 95 -1.72 7.71 8.80
C MET A 95 -1.00 9.06 8.83
N GLY A 96 -0.16 9.31 7.83
CA GLY A 96 0.67 10.51 7.73
C GLY A 96 2.09 10.35 8.28
N ALA A 97 2.44 9.19 8.85
CA ALA A 97 3.79 8.85 9.26
C ALA A 97 4.63 8.37 8.06
N ILE A 98 5.95 8.58 8.15
CA ILE A 98 6.93 8.13 7.14
C ILE A 98 7.90 7.16 7.81
N PHE A 99 7.98 5.94 7.27
CA PHE A 99 8.79 4.85 7.80
C PHE A 99 9.95 4.47 6.86
N ASP A 100 10.98 3.84 7.41
CA ASP A 100 12.01 3.13 6.64
C ASP A 100 11.61 1.67 6.32
N GLY A 101 12.53 0.90 5.72
CA GLY A 101 12.28 -0.48 5.30
C GLY A 101 12.03 -1.50 6.43
N ILE A 102 12.31 -1.13 7.69
CA ILE A 102 12.05 -1.95 8.88
C ILE A 102 11.07 -1.27 9.85
N GLN A 103 10.26 -0.34 9.33
CA GLN A 103 9.18 0.37 10.03
C GLN A 103 9.62 1.33 11.15
N ARG A 104 10.79 1.97 11.04
CA ARG A 104 11.21 3.02 11.97
C ARG A 104 10.73 4.40 11.50
N PRO A 105 10.07 5.21 12.35
CA PRO A 105 9.57 6.54 11.98
C PRO A 105 10.72 7.53 11.76
N LEU A 106 10.86 8.04 10.53
CA LEU A 106 11.95 8.94 10.15
C LEU A 106 11.85 10.31 10.85
N SER A 107 10.63 10.81 11.05
CA SER A 107 10.38 12.08 11.75
C SER A 107 10.82 12.02 13.21
N ASP A 108 10.56 10.89 13.88
CA ASP A 108 10.93 10.70 15.29
C ASP A 108 12.43 10.45 15.45
N ILE A 109 13.07 9.73 14.52
CA ILE A 109 14.53 9.59 14.52
C ILE A 109 15.18 10.96 14.37
N SER A 110 14.72 11.77 13.43
CA SER A 110 15.29 13.11 13.20
C SER A 110 15.11 14.02 14.42
N SER A 111 13.93 13.99 15.05
CA SER A 111 13.66 14.80 16.25
C SER A 111 14.42 14.33 17.49
N GLN A 112 14.60 13.02 17.68
CA GLN A 112 15.35 12.48 18.82
C GLN A 112 16.86 12.68 18.68
N THR A 113 17.39 12.49 17.46
CA THR A 113 18.84 12.56 17.21
C THR A 113 19.33 13.98 16.91
N GLN A 114 18.42 14.90 16.53
CA GLN A 114 18.74 16.27 16.11
C GLN A 114 19.83 16.30 15.01
N SER A 115 19.77 15.32 14.12
CA SER A 115 20.74 15.09 13.05
C SER A 115 20.01 14.80 11.73
N ILE A 116 20.74 14.98 10.63
CA ILE A 116 20.29 14.60 9.28
C ILE A 116 20.61 13.14 8.95
N TYR A 117 21.46 12.49 9.74
CA TYR A 117 21.89 11.11 9.54
C TYR A 117 21.13 10.15 10.47
N ILE A 118 20.87 8.94 9.98
CA ILE A 118 20.29 7.84 10.76
C ILE A 118 21.45 7.12 11.49
N PRO A 119 21.50 7.13 12.83
CA PRO A 119 22.52 6.38 13.56
C PRO A 119 22.33 4.87 13.37
N ARG A 120 23.44 4.14 13.34
CA ARG A 120 23.43 2.67 13.29
C ARG A 120 22.89 2.10 14.60
N GLY A 121 22.05 1.07 14.51
CA GLY A 121 21.49 0.42 15.68
C GLY A 121 20.45 1.24 16.44
N VAL A 122 19.90 2.30 15.83
CA VAL A 122 18.85 3.10 16.46
C VAL A 122 17.58 2.25 16.62
N ASN A 123 17.10 2.15 17.86
CA ASN A 123 15.91 1.40 18.22
C ASN A 123 14.83 2.37 18.69
N VAL A 124 13.93 2.74 17.79
CA VAL A 124 12.76 3.59 18.07
C VAL A 124 11.48 2.77 17.88
N SER A 125 10.49 3.00 18.75
CA SER A 125 9.15 2.41 18.60
C SER A 125 8.53 2.87 17.28
N ALA A 126 7.86 1.96 16.56
CA ALA A 126 7.26 2.29 15.27
C ALA A 126 6.12 3.29 15.46
N LEU A 127 5.28 3.05 16.47
CA LEU A 127 4.23 3.99 16.89
C LEU A 127 4.65 4.73 18.15
N SER A 128 4.36 6.03 18.20
CA SER A 128 4.58 6.84 19.40
C SER A 128 3.67 6.37 20.53
N ARG A 129 4.28 6.08 21.68
CA ARG A 129 3.58 5.68 22.92
C ARG A 129 3.15 6.87 23.77
N ASP A 130 3.59 8.06 23.40
CA ASP A 130 3.28 9.30 24.14
C ASP A 130 1.95 9.91 23.69
N ILE A 131 1.57 9.67 22.43
CA ILE A 131 0.31 10.18 21.87
C ILE A 131 -0.85 9.38 22.45
N LYS A 132 -1.79 10.11 23.04
CA LYS A 132 -3.04 9.55 23.56
C LYS A 132 -4.15 9.67 22.53
N TRP A 133 -4.92 8.60 22.41
CA TRP A 133 -5.99 8.49 21.43
C TRP A 133 -7.34 8.32 22.11
N ASP A 134 -8.36 9.03 21.59
CA ASP A 134 -9.75 8.88 22.02
C ASP A 134 -10.34 7.56 21.53
N PHE A 135 -10.38 6.58 22.43
CA PHE A 135 -10.98 5.27 22.21
C PHE A 135 -12.46 5.30 22.55
N THR A 136 -13.30 4.75 21.66
CA THR A 136 -14.72 4.51 21.92
C THR A 136 -15.03 3.03 21.74
N PRO A 137 -15.46 2.29 22.78
CA PRO A 137 -15.81 0.88 22.66
C PRO A 137 -17.08 0.68 21.83
N CYS A 138 -17.20 -0.50 21.22
CA CYS A 138 -18.42 -0.87 20.50
C CYS A 138 -19.59 -1.03 21.49
N LYS A 139 -20.70 -0.30 21.26
CA LYS A 139 -21.87 -0.27 22.16
C LYS A 139 -22.51 -1.65 22.39
N ASN A 140 -22.29 -2.59 21.48
CA ASN A 140 -22.93 -3.90 21.50
C ASN A 140 -22.12 -4.91 22.34
N LEU A 141 -20.90 -4.56 22.76
CA LEU A 141 -19.99 -5.45 23.47
C LEU A 141 -20.09 -5.22 24.98
N ARG A 142 -20.48 -6.26 25.72
CA ARG A 142 -20.55 -6.26 27.19
C ARG A 142 -19.65 -7.34 27.79
N VAL A 143 -19.29 -7.19 29.05
CA VAL A 143 -18.61 -8.25 29.81
C VAL A 143 -19.44 -9.54 29.75
N GLY A 144 -18.80 -10.66 29.43
CA GLY A 144 -19.40 -11.97 29.19
C GLY A 144 -19.77 -12.25 27.73
N SER A 145 -19.60 -11.30 26.80
CA SER A 145 -19.88 -11.52 25.37
C SER A 145 -18.78 -12.37 24.73
N HIS A 146 -19.14 -13.25 23.80
CA HIS A 146 -18.18 -13.96 22.98
C HIS A 146 -17.66 -13.05 21.87
N ILE A 147 -16.35 -13.09 21.61
CA ILE A 147 -15.67 -12.35 20.55
C ILE A 147 -14.72 -13.29 19.79
N THR A 148 -14.60 -13.09 18.48
CA THR A 148 -13.68 -13.84 17.62
C THR A 148 -12.73 -12.91 16.87
N GLY A 149 -11.64 -13.48 16.35
CA GLY A 149 -10.65 -12.75 15.57
C GLY A 149 -11.27 -12.06 14.35
N GLY A 150 -10.92 -10.80 14.14
CA GLY A 150 -11.52 -9.93 13.12
C GLY A 150 -12.69 -9.08 13.61
N ASP A 151 -13.24 -9.35 14.80
CA ASP A 151 -14.32 -8.53 15.34
C ASP A 151 -13.82 -7.15 15.78
N ILE A 152 -14.60 -6.13 15.46
CA ILE A 152 -14.34 -4.74 15.87
C ILE A 152 -14.87 -4.56 17.29
N TYR A 153 -13.98 -4.22 18.22
CA TYR A 153 -14.36 -3.98 19.62
C TYR A 153 -14.27 -2.50 20.02
N GLY A 154 -13.68 -1.65 19.19
CA GLY A 154 -13.68 -0.21 19.41
C GLY A 154 -13.26 0.60 18.20
N ILE A 155 -13.37 1.91 18.32
CA ILE A 155 -13.04 2.88 17.27
C ILE A 155 -12.20 3.98 17.90
N VAL A 156 -11.08 4.29 17.25
CA VAL A 156 -10.24 5.44 17.51
C VAL A 156 -10.41 6.43 16.36
N SER A 157 -10.58 7.70 16.66
CA SER A 157 -10.62 8.74 15.61
C SER A 157 -9.20 9.25 15.40
N GLU A 158 -8.55 8.82 14.32
CA GLU A 158 -7.15 9.17 14.04
C GLU A 158 -7.05 10.55 13.39
N ASN A 159 -7.89 10.81 12.39
CA ASN A 159 -8.04 12.10 11.72
C ASN A 159 -9.53 12.41 11.53
N SER A 160 -9.88 13.64 11.15
CA SER A 160 -11.27 14.03 10.85
C SER A 160 -11.96 13.15 9.82
N LEU A 161 -11.18 12.52 8.92
CA LEU A 161 -11.69 11.65 7.85
C LEU A 161 -11.68 10.16 8.22
N ILE A 162 -10.63 9.70 8.92
CA ILE A 162 -10.40 8.26 9.15
C ILE A 162 -10.76 7.89 10.58
N LYS A 163 -11.73 6.99 10.69
CA LYS A 163 -12.05 6.29 11.92
C LYS A 163 -11.30 4.95 11.92
N HIS A 164 -10.25 4.88 12.73
CA HIS A 164 -9.43 3.69 12.89
C HIS A 164 -10.21 2.66 13.72
N LYS A 165 -10.64 1.58 13.08
CA LYS A 165 -11.40 0.51 13.74
C LYS A 165 -10.43 -0.43 14.42
N ILE A 166 -10.57 -0.59 15.73
CA ILE A 166 -9.74 -1.51 16.51
C ILE A 166 -10.37 -2.89 16.48
N MET A 167 -9.60 -3.85 15.97
CA MET A 167 -10.04 -5.22 15.71
C MET A 167 -9.27 -6.22 16.56
N LEU A 168 -9.91 -7.33 16.93
CA LEU A 168 -9.23 -8.41 17.62
C LEU A 168 -8.33 -9.19 16.64
N PRO A 169 -7.09 -9.56 17.03
CA PRO A 169 -6.21 -10.37 16.18
C PRO A 169 -6.87 -11.68 15.71
N PRO A 170 -6.66 -12.11 14.45
CA PRO A 170 -7.40 -13.21 13.84
C PRO A 170 -7.32 -14.57 14.57
N ARG A 171 -6.23 -14.84 15.29
CA ARG A 171 -6.00 -16.13 15.99
C ARG A 171 -6.58 -16.17 17.40
N ASN A 172 -7.13 -15.07 17.89
CA ASN A 172 -7.64 -14.96 19.25
C ASN A 172 -9.17 -15.09 19.25
N ARG A 173 -9.69 -15.79 20.26
CA ARG A 173 -11.13 -15.92 20.53
C ARG A 173 -11.34 -16.09 22.02
N GLY A 174 -12.49 -15.66 22.51
CA GLY A 174 -12.80 -15.83 23.93
C GLY A 174 -14.05 -15.09 24.36
N THR A 175 -14.20 -14.97 25.67
CA THR A 175 -15.25 -14.17 26.31
C THR A 175 -14.65 -12.90 26.87
N VAL A 176 -15.28 -11.76 26.61
CA VAL A 176 -14.87 -10.45 27.11
C VAL A 176 -14.95 -10.45 28.64
N THR A 177 -13.83 -10.36 29.34
CA THR A 177 -13.78 -10.21 30.81
C THR A 177 -13.81 -8.74 31.21
N TYR A 178 -13.18 -7.89 30.41
CA TYR A 178 -13.05 -6.46 30.65
C TYR A 178 -13.01 -5.72 29.32
N ILE A 179 -13.65 -4.55 29.26
CA ILE A 179 -13.53 -3.61 28.15
C ILE A 179 -13.27 -2.22 28.73
N ALA A 180 -12.31 -1.52 28.16
CA ALA A 180 -11.95 -0.18 28.62
C ALA A 180 -13.10 0.82 28.34
N PRO A 181 -13.41 1.72 29.29
CA PRO A 181 -14.40 2.77 29.07
C PRO A 181 -13.92 3.76 27.99
N PRO A 182 -14.82 4.55 27.39
CA PRO A 182 -14.40 5.58 26.45
C PRO A 182 -13.45 6.58 27.14
N GLY A 183 -12.34 6.89 26.48
CA GLY A 183 -11.28 7.71 27.07
C GLY A 183 -10.00 7.78 26.24
N ASN A 184 -8.98 8.40 26.80
CA ASN A 184 -7.69 8.62 26.16
C ASN A 184 -6.67 7.54 26.57
N TYR A 185 -6.18 6.75 25.60
CA TYR A 185 -5.26 5.61 25.84
C TYR A 185 -4.03 5.66 24.92
N ASP A 186 -2.94 5.01 25.34
CA ASP A 186 -1.70 4.83 24.56
C ASP A 186 -1.72 3.57 23.67
N THR A 187 -0.71 3.43 22.81
CA THR A 187 -0.66 2.51 21.65
C THR A 187 0.04 1.17 21.89
N SER A 188 0.19 0.72 23.14
CA SER A 188 0.91 -0.51 23.46
C SER A 188 0.14 -1.82 23.16
N ALA A 189 -0.11 -2.13 21.87
CA ALA A 189 -0.39 -3.48 21.37
C ALA A 189 -0.44 -3.52 19.83
N SER A 190 0.31 -4.44 19.23
CA SER A 190 0.63 -4.53 17.81
C SER A 190 0.06 -5.79 17.14
N LEU A 191 -0.40 -5.70 15.87
CA LEU A 191 0.12 -6.52 14.74
C LEU A 191 -0.59 -6.31 13.38
N ALA A 192 0.19 -6.66 12.36
CA ALA A 192 0.16 -6.57 10.89
C ALA A 192 -0.96 -7.23 10.06
N GLU A 193 -1.05 -6.66 8.85
CA GLU A 193 -1.81 -6.97 7.64
C GLU A 193 -1.16 -8.07 6.77
N THR A 194 -1.83 -8.49 5.69
CA THR A 194 -1.36 -8.21 4.31
C THR A 194 -2.37 -8.59 3.21
N ASP A 195 -2.15 -7.91 2.07
CA ASP A 195 -2.27 -8.33 0.67
C ASP A 195 -3.56 -8.03 -0.10
N LYS A 196 -3.37 -7.33 -1.23
CA LYS A 196 -3.45 -8.00 -2.55
C LYS A 196 -2.95 -7.17 -3.73
N ILE A 197 -2.43 -7.93 -4.70
CA ILE A 197 -2.02 -7.63 -6.06
C ILE A 197 -3.23 -7.59 -7.00
N THR A 198 -3.22 -6.76 -8.04
CA THR A 198 -3.62 -7.12 -9.43
C THR A 198 -3.25 -5.94 -10.34
N LEU A 199 -2.81 -6.16 -11.58
CA LEU A 199 -3.32 -5.45 -12.77
C LEU A 199 -2.48 -5.73 -14.02
N GLU A 200 -3.03 -6.60 -14.86
CA GLU A 200 -2.60 -6.95 -16.22
C GLU A 200 -3.77 -6.64 -17.18
N VAL A 201 -4.22 -5.37 -17.19
CA VAL A 201 -5.34 -4.89 -18.02
C VAL A 201 -4.89 -3.72 -18.91
N ALA A 202 -3.58 -3.63 -19.17
CA ALA A 202 -2.90 -2.36 -19.31
C ALA A 202 -2.53 -1.93 -20.75
N LYS A 203 -3.07 -2.49 -21.85
CA LYS A 203 -2.51 -2.17 -23.19
C LYS A 203 -3.40 -1.49 -24.23
N LEU A 204 -4.72 -1.69 -24.26
CA LEU A 204 -5.62 -0.99 -25.21
C LEU A 204 -6.36 0.18 -24.57
N ILE A 205 -6.62 0.02 -23.28
CA ILE A 205 -6.94 1.11 -22.36
C ILE A 205 -5.75 2.11 -22.41
N LYS A 206 -4.51 1.69 -22.74
CA LYS A 206 -3.23 2.41 -22.50
C LYS A 206 -3.10 3.83 -23.05
N ASP A 207 -3.62 4.10 -24.24
CA ASP A 207 -3.26 5.34 -24.95
C ASP A 207 -4.38 6.40 -24.92
N ASP A 208 -5.65 6.02 -24.76
CA ASP A 208 -6.78 6.98 -24.77
C ASP A 208 -7.75 6.89 -23.58
N PHE A 209 -7.71 5.81 -22.79
CA PHE A 209 -8.51 5.67 -21.56
C PHE A 209 -7.64 5.58 -20.28
N LEU A 210 -6.43 5.04 -20.35
CA LEU A 210 -5.38 5.00 -19.30
C LEU A 210 -4.44 6.19 -19.40
N GLN A 211 -4.23 6.77 -20.58
CA GLN A 211 -3.31 7.89 -20.71
C GLN A 211 -4.02 9.15 -20.21
N GLN A 212 -3.87 9.39 -18.90
CA GLN A 212 -4.33 10.60 -18.25
C GLN A 212 -3.16 11.52 -18.01
N ASN A 213 -3.31 12.78 -18.42
CA ASN A 213 -2.37 13.80 -18.00
C ASN A 213 -2.79 14.33 -16.62
N GLY A 214 -2.24 13.71 -15.57
CA GLY A 214 -2.55 14.02 -14.18
C GLY A 214 -2.28 15.46 -13.75
N TYR A 215 -1.52 16.24 -14.52
CA TYR A 215 -1.26 17.66 -14.23
C TYR A 215 -2.31 18.60 -14.83
N THR A 216 -3.22 18.11 -15.66
CA THR A 216 -4.27 18.93 -16.27
C THR A 216 -5.51 19.02 -15.38
N PRO A 217 -6.25 20.15 -15.39
CA PRO A 217 -7.42 20.32 -14.54
C PRO A 217 -8.60 19.40 -14.89
N TYR A 218 -8.70 18.97 -16.15
CA TYR A 218 -9.82 18.17 -16.67
C TYR A 218 -9.57 16.65 -16.68
N ASP A 219 -8.30 16.24 -16.52
CA ASP A 219 -7.87 14.83 -16.63
C ASP A 219 -7.16 14.32 -15.36
N ARG A 220 -6.99 15.16 -14.33
CA ARG A 220 -6.47 14.74 -13.01
C ARG A 220 -7.36 13.71 -12.30
N PHE A 221 -8.65 13.73 -12.60
CA PHE A 221 -9.66 12.87 -12.01
C PHE A 221 -10.85 12.77 -12.97
N CYS A 222 -11.16 11.56 -13.43
CA CYS A 222 -12.25 11.30 -14.36
C CYS A 222 -13.40 10.57 -13.63
N PRO A 223 -14.56 11.21 -13.40
CA PRO A 223 -15.70 10.57 -12.76
C PRO A 223 -16.26 9.40 -13.59
N PHE A 224 -16.88 8.43 -12.91
CA PHE A 224 -17.32 7.18 -13.54
C PHE A 224 -18.34 7.38 -14.67
N TYR A 225 -19.24 8.36 -14.59
CA TYR A 225 -20.17 8.66 -15.68
C TYR A 225 -19.45 9.18 -16.95
N LYS A 226 -18.35 9.92 -16.78
CA LYS A 226 -17.52 10.40 -17.89
C LYS A 226 -16.79 9.23 -18.52
N THR A 227 -16.22 8.35 -17.69
CA THR A 227 -15.60 7.08 -18.09
C THR A 227 -16.55 6.18 -18.89
N VAL A 228 -17.74 5.91 -18.35
CA VAL A 228 -18.74 5.06 -19.02
C VAL A 228 -19.22 5.70 -20.33
N GLY A 229 -19.46 7.01 -20.34
CA GLY A 229 -19.88 7.74 -21.55
C GLY A 229 -18.84 7.69 -22.66
N MET A 230 -17.57 7.93 -22.34
CA MET A 230 -16.47 7.83 -23.31
C MET A 230 -16.34 6.41 -23.89
N LEU A 231 -16.35 5.39 -23.03
CA LEU A 231 -16.24 4.01 -23.46
C LEU A 231 -17.45 3.58 -24.31
N SER A 232 -18.65 4.01 -23.95
CA SER A 232 -19.89 3.68 -24.69
C SER A 232 -19.85 4.24 -26.11
N ASN A 233 -19.42 5.49 -26.28
CA ASN A 233 -19.32 6.12 -27.60
C ASN A 233 -18.21 5.50 -28.46
N MET A 234 -17.07 5.12 -27.87
CA MET A 234 -15.98 4.43 -28.60
C MET A 234 -16.41 3.04 -29.09
N ILE A 235 -17.12 2.28 -28.25
CA ILE A 235 -17.66 0.96 -28.64
C ILE A 235 -18.78 1.11 -29.68
N ALA A 236 -19.67 2.09 -29.54
CA ALA A 236 -20.73 2.34 -30.51
C ALA A 236 -20.19 2.71 -31.90
N PHE A 237 -19.13 3.54 -31.99
CA PHE A 237 -18.44 3.82 -33.25
C PHE A 237 -17.87 2.54 -33.87
N TYR A 238 -17.22 1.69 -33.07
CA TYR A 238 -16.64 0.43 -33.52
C TYR A 238 -17.69 -0.51 -34.11
N ASP A 239 -18.82 -0.69 -33.42
CA ASP A 239 -19.91 -1.57 -33.88
C ASP A 239 -20.55 -1.08 -35.19
N MET A 240 -20.77 0.24 -35.32
CA MET A 240 -21.35 0.83 -36.54
C MET A 240 -20.39 0.77 -37.73
N ALA A 241 -19.11 1.09 -37.52
CA ALA A 241 -18.09 1.00 -38.57
C ALA A 241 -17.94 -0.44 -39.08
N ARG A 242 -17.94 -1.42 -38.16
CA ARG A 242 -17.89 -2.83 -38.52
C ARG A 242 -19.10 -3.25 -39.36
N ARG A 243 -20.31 -2.84 -38.95
CA ARG A 243 -21.55 -3.17 -39.65
C ARG A 243 -21.62 -2.58 -41.07
N ALA A 244 -21.22 -1.33 -41.26
CA ALA A 244 -21.22 -0.68 -42.58
C ALA A 244 -20.28 -1.38 -43.58
N VAL A 245 -19.11 -1.84 -43.10
CA VAL A 245 -18.14 -2.58 -43.93
C VAL A 245 -18.61 -4.01 -44.22
N GLU A 246 -19.19 -4.71 -43.25
CA GLU A 246 -19.70 -6.08 -43.46
C GLU A 246 -20.90 -6.12 -44.41
N THR A 247 -21.80 -5.14 -44.33
CA THR A 247 -23.03 -5.08 -45.16
C THR A 247 -22.72 -4.80 -46.64
N THR A 248 -21.74 -3.95 -46.91
CA THR A 248 -21.34 -3.55 -48.28
C THR A 248 -20.24 -4.42 -48.88
N ALA A 249 -19.89 -5.53 -48.21
CA ALA A 249 -18.78 -6.39 -48.63
C ALA A 249 -19.02 -7.15 -49.95
N GLN A 250 -20.28 -7.36 -50.35
CA GLN A 250 -20.70 -8.10 -51.54
C GLN A 250 -21.34 -7.23 -52.63
N SER A 251 -21.45 -5.91 -52.40
CA SER A 251 -21.98 -4.94 -53.36
C SER A 251 -20.87 -4.26 -54.16
N ASP A 252 -21.19 -3.77 -55.36
CA ASP A 252 -20.22 -3.10 -56.25
C ASP A 252 -19.59 -1.83 -55.65
N ASN A 253 -20.30 -1.14 -54.74
CA ASN A 253 -19.79 0.01 -53.97
C ASN A 253 -19.38 -0.39 -52.54
N LYS A 254 -18.19 -0.98 -52.39
CA LYS A 254 -17.68 -1.40 -51.08
C LYS A 254 -17.21 -0.21 -50.23
N ILE A 255 -17.76 -0.08 -49.02
CA ILE A 255 -17.27 0.90 -48.04
C ILE A 255 -15.97 0.36 -47.41
N THR A 256 -14.89 1.13 -47.53
CA THR A 256 -13.59 0.81 -46.91
C THR A 256 -13.28 1.76 -45.75
N TRP A 257 -12.39 1.37 -44.86
CA TRP A 257 -11.95 2.20 -43.74
C TRP A 257 -11.42 3.57 -44.18
N SER A 258 -10.79 3.66 -45.35
CA SER A 258 -10.31 4.94 -45.90
C SER A 258 -11.44 5.92 -46.14
N ILE A 259 -12.58 5.43 -46.69
CA ILE A 259 -13.77 6.24 -46.95
C ILE A 259 -14.40 6.70 -45.63
N ILE A 260 -14.56 5.77 -44.68
CA ILE A 260 -15.05 6.03 -43.31
C ILE A 260 -14.21 7.11 -42.62
N ARG A 261 -12.87 7.00 -42.68
CA ARG A 261 -11.94 7.94 -42.05
C ARG A 261 -11.99 9.33 -42.68
N GLU A 262 -12.13 9.42 -44.00
CA GLU A 262 -12.22 10.69 -44.72
C GLU A 262 -13.56 11.38 -44.46
N HIS A 263 -14.66 10.61 -44.47
CA HIS A 263 -16.01 11.13 -44.28
C HIS A 263 -16.32 11.50 -42.82
N MET A 264 -15.71 10.80 -41.85
CA MET A 264 -15.97 10.99 -40.42
C MET A 264 -14.81 11.62 -39.65
N GLY A 265 -13.95 12.41 -40.31
CA GLY A 265 -12.82 13.09 -39.66
C GLY A 265 -13.23 13.96 -38.46
N ASP A 266 -14.35 14.68 -38.56
CA ASP A 266 -14.88 15.52 -37.47
C ASP A 266 -15.41 14.68 -36.28
N ILE A 267 -16.08 13.56 -36.56
CA ILE A 267 -16.57 12.65 -35.52
C ILE A 267 -15.40 11.96 -34.80
N LEU A 268 -14.37 11.53 -35.53
CA LEU A 268 -13.15 10.97 -34.95
C LEU A 268 -12.39 11.98 -34.07
N TYR A 269 -12.38 13.25 -34.47
CA TYR A 269 -11.84 14.34 -33.66
C TYR A 269 -12.69 14.58 -32.39
N LYS A 270 -14.01 14.57 -32.51
CA LYS A 270 -14.94 14.71 -31.37
C LYS A 270 -14.82 13.53 -30.39
N LEU A 271 -14.67 12.31 -30.88
CA LEU A 271 -14.42 11.12 -30.05
C LEU A 271 -13.09 11.23 -29.30
N SER A 272 -12.01 11.66 -29.98
CA SER A 272 -10.70 11.89 -29.37
C SER A 272 -10.70 13.06 -28.36
N SER A 273 -11.58 14.04 -28.56
CA SER A 273 -11.66 15.23 -27.68
C SER A 273 -12.60 15.07 -26.49
N MET A 274 -13.31 13.94 -26.36
CA MET A 274 -14.18 13.66 -25.21
C MET A 274 -13.42 13.76 -23.86
N LYS A 275 -12.12 13.47 -23.84
CA LYS A 275 -11.28 13.55 -22.64
C LYS A 275 -11.11 14.97 -22.09
N PHE A 276 -11.21 16.01 -22.93
CA PHE A 276 -11.00 17.40 -22.55
C PHE A 276 -12.19 18.05 -21.82
N LYS A 277 -13.30 17.34 -21.62
CA LYS A 277 -14.45 17.82 -20.84
C LYS A 277 -14.08 17.94 -19.36
N ASP A 278 -14.33 19.08 -18.74
CA ASP A 278 -13.94 19.35 -17.35
C ASP A 278 -15.07 18.95 -16.40
N PRO A 279 -14.92 17.90 -15.57
CA PRO A 279 -16.00 17.43 -14.71
C PRO A 279 -16.43 18.44 -13.65
N LEU A 280 -15.53 19.33 -13.23
CA LEU A 280 -15.82 20.34 -12.19
C LEU A 280 -16.54 21.56 -12.76
N LYS A 281 -16.29 21.91 -14.03
CA LYS A 281 -16.91 23.08 -14.68
C LYS A 281 -18.19 22.76 -15.43
N ASP A 282 -18.21 21.65 -16.16
CA ASP A 282 -19.34 21.31 -17.03
C ASP A 282 -20.46 20.59 -16.26
N GLY A 283 -20.13 19.89 -15.17
CA GLY A 283 -21.08 19.11 -14.38
C GLY A 283 -21.58 17.86 -15.11
N GLU A 284 -22.23 16.96 -14.37
CA GLU A 284 -22.62 15.64 -14.89
C GLU A 284 -23.65 15.70 -16.03
N ALA A 285 -24.70 16.50 -15.87
CA ALA A 285 -25.81 16.55 -16.82
C ALA A 285 -25.39 17.05 -18.21
N LYS A 286 -24.54 18.08 -18.25
CA LYS A 286 -24.03 18.65 -19.50
C LYS A 286 -23.12 17.67 -20.23
N ILE A 287 -22.21 17.00 -19.50
CA ILE A 287 -21.31 15.99 -20.08
C ILE A 287 -22.11 14.82 -20.67
N LYS A 288 -23.14 14.34 -19.98
CA LYS A 288 -24.02 13.28 -20.49
C LYS A 288 -24.77 13.73 -21.75
N SER A 289 -25.29 14.95 -21.77
CA SER A 289 -25.98 15.52 -22.93
C SER A 289 -25.03 15.66 -24.13
N ASP A 290 -23.82 16.15 -23.90
CA ASP A 290 -22.80 16.31 -24.96
C ASP A 290 -22.42 14.94 -25.57
N TYR A 291 -22.29 13.90 -24.74
CA TYR A 291 -21.99 12.55 -25.22
C TYR A 291 -23.18 11.90 -25.94
N ALA A 292 -24.41 12.16 -25.51
CA ALA A 292 -25.60 11.71 -26.20
C ALA A 292 -25.77 12.40 -27.57
N GLN A 293 -25.50 13.71 -27.64
CA GLN A 293 -25.54 14.44 -28.90
C GLN A 293 -24.47 13.93 -29.88
N LEU A 294 -23.25 13.66 -29.39
CA LEU A 294 -22.19 13.08 -30.22
C LEU A 294 -22.57 11.70 -30.78
N LEU A 295 -23.28 10.88 -29.99
CA LEU A 295 -23.79 9.59 -30.44
C LEU A 295 -24.84 9.76 -31.56
N GLU A 296 -25.74 10.72 -31.43
CA GLU A 296 -26.76 11.03 -32.45
C GLU A 296 -26.11 11.56 -33.74
N ASP A 297 -25.18 12.51 -33.62
CA ASP A 297 -24.42 13.06 -34.75
C ASP A 297 -23.66 11.95 -35.50
N MET A 298 -23.05 11.03 -34.76
CA MET A 298 -22.36 9.86 -35.30
C MET A 298 -23.32 8.93 -36.05
N GLN A 299 -24.50 8.63 -35.49
CA GLN A 299 -25.50 7.80 -36.16
C GLN A 299 -25.99 8.43 -37.48
N ASN A 300 -26.21 9.75 -37.49
CA ASN A 300 -26.63 10.46 -38.69
C ASN A 300 -25.53 10.45 -39.77
N ALA A 301 -24.26 10.61 -39.38
CA ALA A 301 -23.12 10.53 -40.30
C ALA A 301 -22.94 9.13 -40.92
N PHE A 302 -23.22 8.06 -40.17
CA PHE A 302 -23.22 6.70 -40.71
C PHE A 302 -24.38 6.46 -41.68
N ARG A 303 -25.57 7.03 -41.42
CA ARG A 303 -26.70 6.94 -42.37
C ARG A 303 -26.40 7.63 -43.70
N SER A 304 -25.83 8.84 -43.66
CA SER A 304 -25.44 9.56 -44.88
C SER A 304 -24.30 8.90 -45.66
N LEU A 305 -23.56 7.97 -45.04
CA LEU A 305 -22.52 7.18 -45.70
C LEU A 305 -23.09 5.95 -46.41
N GLU A 306 -24.24 5.45 -45.95
CA GLU A 306 -24.94 4.29 -46.54
C GLU A 306 -25.89 4.69 -47.69
N ASP A 307 -26.39 5.94 -47.69
CA ASP A 307 -27.19 6.55 -48.77
C ASP A 307 -26.35 6.99 -49.98
#